data_AF-A0A4R6K0R5-F1
#
_entry.id   AF-A0A4R6K0R5-F1
#
_cell.length_a   1.000
_cell.length_b   1.000
_cell.length_c   1.000
_cell.angle_alpha   90.00
_cell.angle_beta   90.00
_cell.angle_gamma   90.00
#
_symmetry.space_group_name_H-M   'P 1'
#
loop_
_entity.id
_entity.type
_entity.pdbx_description
1 polymer ?
#
loop_
_entity_poly.entity_id
_entity_poly.type
_entity_poly.pdbx_seq_one_letter_code
_entity_poly.pdbx_strand_id
1 'polypeptide(L)'
;MGRLPRWWAAALSVHRNLDRCLSPLAVWAVRRSRGGVARPWRVDVLVLTTTGRRSGRPRSVVLQFWPDGEAMVVVAANGGSATHPAWYFNVVAEPRAQVEVCGRQLAVRAEPVTGERAADLWRRVVDRAPGYAAYARATSRSIPVLRLTPENGAASAEHPSDLSVLAVSAPGAGTAGEPSARGRPATATAVILALAFVGVTAVGGGAEMLFNPRGNSYLKAQWLDHVPLVSDWRVPGLVLGLGIGAGSLLAAWGVRCRPRRPGATWLERATGRHWSWAATGLAGIALLGWIALEVALIPDRSVLEVLYAVLAAALILSCAHPSFRRYLAAAPPTPRP
;
A
#
# COMPACT_ATOMS: atom_id res chain seq x y z
N MET A 1 -17.41 -10.46 -26.49
CA MET A 1 -16.38 -9.50 -26.04
C MET A 1 -16.99 -8.10 -25.96
N GLY A 2 -17.46 -7.68 -24.78
CA GLY A 2 -18.03 -6.35 -24.59
C GLY A 2 -16.95 -5.30 -24.31
N ARG A 3 -16.99 -4.15 -25.00
CA ARG A 3 -16.10 -3.02 -24.71
C ARG A 3 -16.39 -2.49 -23.30
N LEU A 4 -15.35 -2.42 -22.46
CA LEU A 4 -15.45 -1.84 -21.13
C LEU A 4 -15.90 -0.37 -21.20
N PRO A 5 -16.79 0.10 -20.29
CA PRO A 5 -17.24 1.49 -20.27
C PRO A 5 -16.08 2.49 -20.11
N ARG A 6 -16.17 3.68 -20.73
CA ARG A 6 -15.07 4.68 -20.73
C ARG A 6 -14.67 5.16 -19.33
N TRP A 7 -15.60 5.17 -18.38
CA TRP A 7 -15.34 5.49 -16.97
C TRP A 7 -14.56 4.37 -16.24
N TRP A 8 -14.61 3.13 -16.74
CA TRP A 8 -13.84 1.98 -16.25
C TRP A 8 -12.36 2.05 -16.64
N ALA A 9 -12.08 2.44 -17.89
CA ALA A 9 -10.72 2.74 -18.33
C ALA A 9 -10.12 3.91 -17.53
N ALA A 10 -10.94 4.87 -17.10
CA ALA A 10 -10.54 5.94 -16.20
C ALA A 10 -10.25 5.41 -14.78
N ALA A 11 -11.10 4.56 -14.19
CA ALA A 11 -10.88 3.95 -12.87
C ALA A 11 -9.62 3.05 -12.82
N LEU A 12 -9.38 2.21 -13.84
CA LEU A 12 -8.14 1.43 -13.98
C LEU A 12 -6.91 2.31 -14.26
N SER A 13 -7.10 3.48 -14.85
CA SER A 13 -6.05 4.48 -14.98
C SER A 13 -5.79 5.19 -13.66
N VAL A 14 -6.81 5.43 -12.83
CA VAL A 14 -6.67 5.96 -11.47
C VAL A 14 -5.92 4.97 -10.59
N HIS A 15 -6.24 3.67 -10.59
CA HIS A 15 -5.50 2.66 -9.82
C HIS A 15 -4.03 2.53 -10.27
N ARG A 16 -3.75 2.43 -11.57
CA ARG A 16 -2.36 2.39 -12.10
C ARG A 16 -1.59 3.69 -11.94
N ASN A 17 -2.27 4.84 -12.00
CA ASN A 17 -1.64 6.13 -11.72
C ASN A 17 -1.44 6.35 -10.22
N LEU A 18 -2.28 5.77 -9.36
CA LEU A 18 -2.10 5.76 -7.91
C LEU A 18 -0.89 4.90 -7.51
N ASP A 19 -0.66 3.74 -8.14
CA ASP A 19 0.58 2.97 -7.95
C ASP A 19 1.82 3.80 -8.32
N ARG A 20 1.76 4.58 -9.42
CA ARG A 20 2.84 5.50 -9.79
C ARG A 20 3.00 6.66 -8.81
N CYS A 21 1.90 7.26 -8.37
CA CYS A 21 1.89 8.42 -7.47
C CYS A 21 2.27 8.08 -6.02
N LEU A 22 1.94 6.88 -5.56
CA LEU A 22 2.22 6.38 -4.22
C LEU A 22 3.51 5.54 -4.16
N SER A 23 4.09 5.17 -5.30
CA SER A 23 5.42 4.52 -5.35
C SER A 23 6.50 5.26 -4.57
N PRO A 24 6.60 6.61 -4.55
CA PRO A 24 7.62 7.29 -3.77
C PRO A 24 7.39 7.13 -2.25
N LEU A 25 6.12 7.08 -1.81
CA LEU A 25 5.78 6.87 -0.41
C LEU A 25 6.05 5.42 0.03
N ALA A 26 5.74 4.44 -0.81
CA ALA A 26 6.06 3.03 -0.55
C ALA A 26 7.59 2.81 -0.49
N VAL A 27 8.33 3.37 -1.45
CA VAL A 27 9.80 3.34 -1.46
C VAL A 27 10.35 4.03 -0.21
N TRP A 28 9.82 5.21 0.15
CA TRP A 28 10.22 5.92 1.36
C TRP A 28 9.98 5.09 2.62
N ALA A 29 8.81 4.46 2.76
CA ALA A 29 8.46 3.63 3.92
C ALA A 29 9.36 2.39 4.03
N VAL A 30 9.62 1.71 2.92
CA VAL A 30 10.52 0.53 2.88
C VAL A 30 11.96 0.94 3.22
N ARG A 31 12.47 2.04 2.64
CA ARG A 31 13.80 2.57 2.96
C ARG A 31 13.92 2.94 4.43
N ARG A 32 12.94 3.69 4.96
CA ARG A 32 12.96 4.18 6.35
C ARG A 32 12.87 3.07 7.38
N SER A 33 12.16 1.99 7.05
CA SER A 33 12.01 0.81 7.91
C SER A 33 13.03 -0.30 7.62
N ARG A 34 13.94 -0.12 6.63
CA ARG A 34 14.86 -1.16 6.16
C ARG A 34 14.14 -2.48 5.78
N GLY A 35 12.96 -2.37 5.17
CA GLY A 35 12.08 -3.50 4.85
C GLY A 35 11.20 -3.99 6.02
N GLY A 36 11.38 -3.44 7.22
CA GLY A 36 10.62 -3.83 8.43
C GLY A 36 9.11 -3.69 8.28
N VAL A 37 8.64 -2.73 7.47
CA VAL A 37 7.20 -2.50 7.22
C VAL A 37 6.50 -3.72 6.58
N ALA A 38 7.25 -4.59 5.90
CA ALA A 38 6.74 -5.78 5.25
C ALA A 38 6.80 -7.05 6.14
N ARG A 39 7.59 -7.03 7.23
CA ARG A 39 7.82 -8.20 8.10
C ARG A 39 6.56 -8.78 8.75
N PRO A 40 5.59 -7.99 9.25
CA PRO A 40 4.34 -8.54 9.81
C PRO A 40 3.58 -9.43 8.82
N TRP A 41 3.77 -9.20 7.53
CA TRP A 41 3.12 -9.91 6.44
C TRP A 41 3.94 -11.09 5.92
N ARG A 42 5.09 -11.40 6.55
CA ARG A 42 6.01 -12.49 6.16
C ARG A 42 6.41 -12.46 4.68
N VAL A 43 6.50 -11.26 4.10
CA VAL A 43 6.97 -11.04 2.72
C VAL A 43 8.30 -10.32 2.70
N ASP A 44 9.23 -10.85 1.93
CA ASP A 44 10.53 -10.24 1.69
C ASP A 44 10.44 -9.26 0.52
N VAL A 45 10.80 -8.00 0.77
CA VAL A 45 10.75 -6.93 -0.22
C VAL A 45 12.09 -6.26 -0.40
N LEU A 46 12.34 -5.79 -1.62
CA LEU A 46 13.47 -4.95 -1.98
C LEU A 46 12.99 -3.72 -2.74
N VAL A 47 13.82 -2.67 -2.77
CA VAL A 47 13.65 -1.54 -3.68
C VAL A 47 14.58 -1.75 -4.87
N LEU A 48 14.02 -1.91 -6.07
CA LEU A 48 14.79 -1.97 -7.31
C LEU A 48 14.83 -0.59 -7.94
N THR A 49 16.02 -0.06 -8.19
CA THR A 49 16.26 1.20 -8.90
C THR A 49 16.85 0.92 -10.27
N THR A 50 16.15 1.36 -11.32
CA THR A 50 16.47 1.13 -12.74
C THR A 50 16.66 2.45 -13.49
N THR A 51 17.39 2.43 -14.59
CA THR A 51 17.51 3.58 -15.50
C THR A 51 16.31 3.63 -16.44
N GLY A 52 15.53 4.70 -16.42
CA GLY A 52 14.35 4.82 -17.26
C GLY A 52 14.69 4.86 -18.75
N ARG A 53 14.38 3.80 -19.52
CA ARG A 53 14.84 3.63 -20.93
C ARG A 53 14.53 4.79 -21.88
N ARG A 54 13.48 5.56 -21.61
CA ARG A 54 13.09 6.74 -22.41
C ARG A 54 13.60 8.06 -21.85
N SER A 55 13.83 8.12 -20.54
CA SER A 55 14.11 9.37 -19.82
C SER A 55 15.53 9.49 -19.29
N GLY A 56 16.31 8.41 -19.23
CA GLY A 56 17.62 8.33 -18.56
C GLY A 56 17.58 8.47 -17.03
N ARG A 57 16.47 8.96 -16.45
CA ARG A 57 16.35 9.20 -15.00
C ARG A 57 16.20 7.90 -14.20
N PRO A 58 16.73 7.83 -12.96
CA PRO A 58 16.53 6.69 -12.06
C PRO A 58 15.06 6.54 -11.66
N ARG A 59 14.58 5.30 -11.62
CA ARG A 59 13.21 4.90 -11.26
C ARG A 59 13.25 3.77 -10.26
N SER A 60 12.70 4.00 -9.07
CA SER A 60 12.63 3.02 -7.99
C SER A 60 11.24 2.38 -7.89
N VAL A 61 11.21 1.08 -7.61
CA VAL A 61 9.99 0.31 -7.39
C VAL A 61 10.20 -0.67 -6.23
N VAL A 62 9.19 -0.88 -5.38
CA VAL A 62 9.21 -1.92 -4.35
C VAL A 62 8.75 -3.23 -5.01
N LEU A 63 9.52 -4.29 -4.84
CA LEU A 63 9.21 -5.63 -5.36
C LEU A 63 9.35 -6.66 -4.26
N GLN A 64 8.48 -7.67 -4.28
CA GLN A 64 8.75 -8.90 -3.55
C GLN A 64 9.91 -9.63 -4.22
N PHE A 65 10.78 -10.26 -3.43
CA PHE A 65 11.88 -11.06 -3.95
C PHE A 65 11.97 -12.41 -3.27
N TRP A 66 12.70 -13.33 -3.91
CA TRP A 66 13.04 -14.64 -3.35
C TRP A 66 14.54 -14.88 -3.48
N PRO A 67 15.20 -15.45 -2.45
CA PRO A 67 16.63 -15.76 -2.51
C PRO A 67 16.93 -16.89 -3.50
N ASP A 68 18.04 -16.77 -4.23
CA ASP A 68 18.60 -17.78 -5.15
C ASP A 68 20.14 -17.80 -5.05
N GLY A 69 20.65 -18.41 -3.97
CA GLY A 69 22.06 -18.31 -3.60
C GLY A 69 22.41 -16.88 -3.21
N GLU A 70 23.47 -16.33 -3.81
CA GLU A 70 23.83 -14.91 -3.66
C GLU A 70 22.96 -13.95 -4.50
N ALA A 71 22.18 -14.50 -5.43
CA ALA A 71 21.28 -13.73 -6.27
C ALA A 71 19.88 -13.61 -5.65
N MET A 72 19.11 -12.66 -6.18
CA MET A 72 17.71 -12.45 -5.83
C MET A 72 16.83 -12.65 -7.06
N VAL A 73 15.64 -13.18 -6.88
CA VAL A 73 14.67 -13.41 -7.94
C VAL A 73 13.52 -12.46 -7.77
N VAL A 74 13.14 -11.76 -8.84
CA VAL A 74 11.97 -10.88 -8.89
C VAL A 74 11.10 -11.25 -10.09
N VAL A 75 9.80 -10.95 -9.99
CA VAL A 75 8.83 -11.38 -11.00
C VAL A 75 8.09 -10.19 -11.57
N ALA A 76 8.10 -10.06 -12.90
CA ALA A 76 7.40 -9.01 -13.64
C ALA A 76 5.90 -9.36 -13.88
N ALA A 77 5.20 -9.72 -12.80
CA ALA A 77 3.81 -10.15 -12.84
C ALA A 77 2.85 -9.00 -13.14
N ASN A 78 3.11 -7.80 -12.60
CA ASN A 78 2.27 -6.60 -12.79
C ASN A 78 0.77 -6.88 -12.54
N GLY A 79 0.47 -7.68 -11.50
CA GLY A 79 -0.89 -8.09 -11.15
C GLY A 79 -1.64 -8.89 -12.24
N GLY A 80 -0.93 -9.56 -13.15
CA GLY A 80 -1.56 -10.26 -14.28
C GLY A 80 -1.99 -9.34 -15.43
N SER A 81 -1.58 -8.06 -15.42
CA SER A 81 -1.88 -7.12 -16.51
C SER A 81 -1.40 -7.65 -17.87
N ALA A 82 -2.16 -7.32 -18.93
CA ALA A 82 -1.81 -7.60 -20.32
C ALA A 82 -0.47 -6.95 -20.78
N THR A 83 0.07 -6.00 -20.00
CA THR A 83 1.36 -5.35 -20.29
C THR A 83 2.39 -5.62 -19.19
N HIS A 84 3.66 -5.76 -19.59
CA HIS A 84 4.77 -5.81 -18.63
C HIS A 84 4.92 -4.49 -17.88
N PRO A 85 5.45 -4.51 -16.64
CA PRO A 85 5.65 -3.30 -15.86
C PRO A 85 6.79 -2.45 -16.47
N ALA A 86 6.75 -1.14 -16.25
CA ALA A 86 7.71 -0.21 -16.85
C ALA A 86 9.18 -0.53 -16.46
N TRP A 87 9.42 -0.97 -15.23
CA TRP A 87 10.75 -1.34 -14.75
C TRP A 87 11.34 -2.55 -15.49
N TYR A 88 10.50 -3.49 -15.96
CA TYR A 88 10.96 -4.63 -16.75
C TYR A 88 11.58 -4.15 -18.07
N PHE A 89 10.89 -3.24 -18.76
CA PHE A 89 11.42 -2.65 -19.99
C PHE A 89 12.67 -1.80 -19.75
N ASN A 90 12.82 -1.19 -18.58
CA ASN A 90 14.05 -0.49 -18.21
C ASN A 90 15.22 -1.46 -18.07
N VAL A 91 15.03 -2.56 -17.33
CA VAL A 91 16.06 -3.60 -17.12
C VAL A 91 16.47 -4.29 -18.42
N VAL A 92 15.51 -4.56 -19.31
CA VAL A 92 15.82 -5.15 -20.62
C VAL A 92 16.69 -4.22 -21.47
N ALA A 93 16.54 -2.89 -21.31
CA ALA A 93 17.33 -1.91 -22.04
C ALA A 93 18.69 -1.64 -21.37
N GLU A 94 18.75 -1.60 -20.05
CA GLU A 94 19.96 -1.43 -19.24
C GLU A 94 19.91 -2.43 -18.06
N PRO A 95 20.64 -3.56 -18.16
CA PRO A 95 20.64 -4.60 -17.13
C PRO A 95 21.25 -4.15 -15.80
N ARG A 96 22.07 -3.10 -15.77
CA ARG A 96 22.66 -2.59 -14.53
C ARG A 96 21.61 -1.87 -13.70
N ALA A 97 21.45 -2.29 -12.45
CA ALA A 97 20.49 -1.75 -11.51
C ALA A 97 21.08 -1.69 -10.10
N GLN A 98 20.38 -1.01 -9.20
CA GLN A 98 20.69 -1.03 -7.78
C GLN A 98 19.51 -1.63 -7.01
N VAL A 99 19.81 -2.43 -6.00
CA VAL A 99 18.81 -2.95 -5.06
C VAL A 99 19.10 -2.49 -3.65
N GLU A 100 18.04 -2.15 -2.93
CA GLU A 100 18.09 -1.90 -1.50
C GLU A 100 17.31 -3.01 -0.79
N VAL A 101 18.00 -3.81 0.00
CA VAL A 101 17.45 -5.00 0.66
C VAL A 101 18.03 -5.09 2.06
N CYS A 102 17.17 -5.27 3.07
CA CYS A 102 17.56 -5.36 4.49
C CYS A 102 18.49 -4.21 4.98
N GLY A 103 18.34 -3.02 4.41
CA GLY A 103 19.17 -1.85 4.75
C GLY A 103 20.55 -1.81 4.08
N ARG A 104 20.87 -2.76 3.19
CA ARG A 104 22.07 -2.76 2.35
C ARG A 104 21.71 -2.29 0.94
N GLN A 105 22.62 -1.56 0.31
CA GLN A 105 22.54 -1.22 -1.11
C GLN A 105 23.54 -2.08 -1.88
N LEU A 106 23.09 -2.70 -2.98
CA LEU A 106 23.90 -3.58 -3.81
C LEU A 106 23.75 -3.17 -5.28
N ALA A 107 24.88 -3.06 -5.99
CA ALA A 107 24.88 -3.02 -7.45
C ALA A 107 24.59 -4.43 -7.97
N VAL A 108 23.63 -4.55 -8.88
CA VAL A 108 23.21 -5.84 -9.44
C VAL A 108 23.08 -5.74 -10.95
N ARG A 109 23.32 -6.87 -11.61
CA ARG A 109 22.92 -7.13 -12.99
C ARG A 109 21.60 -7.90 -13.00
N ALA A 110 20.59 -7.33 -13.65
CA ALA A 110 19.26 -7.86 -13.71
C ALA A 110 18.99 -8.50 -15.07
N GLU A 111 18.73 -9.81 -15.08
CA GLU A 111 18.60 -10.58 -16.33
C GLU A 111 17.34 -11.43 -16.33
N PRO A 112 16.57 -11.44 -17.45
CA PRO A 112 15.50 -12.40 -17.64
C PRO A 112 16.04 -13.82 -17.67
N VAL A 113 15.41 -14.71 -16.90
CA VAL A 113 15.70 -16.14 -16.95
C VAL A 113 14.73 -16.80 -17.92
N THR A 114 15.24 -17.73 -18.73
CA THR A 114 14.47 -18.46 -19.75
C THR A 114 14.56 -19.98 -19.57
N GLY A 115 13.73 -20.73 -20.30
CA GLY A 115 13.77 -22.20 -20.34
C GLY A 115 13.39 -22.87 -19.02
N GLU A 116 13.94 -24.07 -18.79
CA GLU A 116 13.65 -24.89 -17.61
C GLU A 116 13.95 -24.16 -16.29
N ARG A 117 15.05 -23.39 -16.27
CA ARG A 117 15.42 -22.62 -15.08
C ARG A 117 14.37 -21.60 -14.68
N ALA A 118 13.71 -20.96 -15.66
CA ALA A 118 12.61 -20.04 -15.40
C ALA A 118 11.38 -20.78 -14.85
N ALA A 119 11.07 -21.96 -15.38
CA ALA A 119 9.98 -22.80 -14.89
C ALA A 119 10.23 -23.26 -13.45
N ASP A 120 11.45 -23.65 -13.10
CA ASP A 120 11.84 -24.02 -11.73
C ASP A 120 11.69 -22.86 -10.76
N LEU A 121 12.21 -21.69 -11.15
CA LEU A 121 12.10 -20.48 -10.35
C LEU A 121 10.63 -20.09 -10.14
N TRP A 122 9.83 -20.15 -11.21
CA TRP A 122 8.41 -19.89 -11.15
C TRP A 122 7.69 -20.83 -10.18
N ARG A 123 7.97 -22.15 -10.24
CA ARG A 123 7.41 -23.12 -9.28
C ARG A 123 7.74 -22.73 -7.83
N ARG A 124 9.00 -22.43 -7.54
CA ARG A 124 9.42 -22.00 -6.18
C ARG A 124 8.74 -20.71 -5.72
N VAL A 125 8.49 -19.78 -6.64
CA VAL A 125 7.73 -18.56 -6.36
C VAL A 125 6.29 -18.90 -6.00
N VAL A 126 5.63 -19.75 -6.79
CA VAL A 126 4.24 -20.16 -6.55
C VAL A 126 4.10 -20.95 -5.25
N ASP A 127 5.04 -21.84 -4.94
CA ASP A 127 5.01 -22.63 -3.70
C ASP A 127 5.04 -21.72 -2.45
N ARG A 128 5.82 -20.64 -2.51
CA ARG A 128 5.96 -19.68 -1.40
C ARG A 128 4.91 -18.58 -1.42
N ALA A 129 4.38 -18.24 -2.60
CA ALA A 129 3.38 -17.21 -2.81
C ALA A 129 2.35 -17.69 -3.84
N PRO A 130 1.39 -18.55 -3.42
CA PRO A 130 0.43 -19.20 -4.32
C PRO A 130 -0.36 -18.23 -5.21
N GLY A 131 -0.55 -16.99 -4.77
CA GLY A 131 -1.24 -15.97 -5.58
C GLY A 131 -0.55 -15.62 -6.90
N TYR A 132 0.75 -15.90 -7.06
CA TYR A 132 1.43 -15.73 -8.35
C TYR A 132 0.90 -16.66 -9.44
N ALA A 133 0.40 -17.86 -9.09
CA ALA A 133 -0.24 -18.76 -10.05
C ALA A 133 -1.50 -18.14 -10.67
N ALA A 134 -2.19 -17.29 -9.91
CA ALA A 134 -3.35 -16.58 -10.37
C ALA A 134 -3.01 -15.51 -11.42
N TYR A 135 -1.85 -14.85 -11.30
CA TYR A 135 -1.40 -13.89 -12.31
C TYR A 135 -1.09 -14.55 -13.65
N ALA A 136 -0.48 -15.75 -13.64
CA ALA A 136 -0.24 -16.49 -14.86
C ALA A 136 -1.55 -16.91 -15.57
N ARG A 137 -2.58 -17.29 -14.80
CA ARG A 137 -3.90 -17.62 -15.36
C ARG A 137 -4.65 -16.39 -15.91
N ALA A 138 -4.41 -15.22 -15.33
CA ALA A 138 -5.10 -13.98 -15.70
C ALA A 138 -4.56 -13.31 -16.98
N THR A 139 -3.52 -13.85 -17.60
CA THR A 139 -2.83 -13.20 -18.73
C THR A 139 -2.40 -14.21 -19.79
N SER A 140 -2.39 -13.78 -21.05
CA SER A 140 -1.92 -14.61 -22.17
C SER A 140 -0.43 -14.42 -22.48
N ARG A 141 0.24 -13.45 -21.84
CA ARG A 141 1.69 -13.25 -21.99
C ARG A 141 2.47 -14.15 -21.05
N SER A 142 3.70 -14.49 -21.43
CA SER A 142 4.66 -15.04 -20.47
C SER A 142 4.95 -14.00 -19.38
N ILE A 143 5.00 -14.43 -18.11
CA ILE A 143 5.40 -13.59 -16.98
C ILE A 143 6.91 -13.72 -16.80
N PRO A 144 7.69 -12.65 -17.05
CA PRO A 144 9.14 -12.74 -16.94
C PRO A 144 9.58 -12.92 -15.48
N VAL A 145 10.46 -13.87 -15.28
CA VAL A 145 11.22 -14.07 -14.04
C VAL A 145 12.61 -13.47 -14.27
N LEU A 146 13.06 -12.60 -13.37
CA LEU A 146 14.36 -11.96 -13.47
C LEU A 146 15.23 -12.37 -12.30
N ARG A 147 16.50 -12.66 -12.60
CA ARG A 147 17.54 -12.93 -11.61
C ARG A 147 18.42 -11.68 -11.49
N LEU A 148 18.58 -11.21 -10.26
CA LEU A 148 19.39 -10.06 -9.87
C LEU A 148 20.67 -10.59 -9.26
N THR A 149 21.77 -10.52 -10.00
CA THR A 149 23.09 -11.02 -9.58
C THR A 149 23.93 -9.85 -9.09
N PRO A 150 24.48 -9.86 -7.87
CA PRO A 150 25.43 -8.84 -7.42
C PRO A 150 26.63 -8.70 -8.37
N GLU A 151 27.03 -7.48 -8.73
CA GLU A 151 28.12 -7.26 -9.70
C GLU A 151 29.53 -7.44 -9.09
N ASN A 152 29.66 -7.42 -7.76
CA ASN A 152 30.92 -7.71 -7.06
C ASN A 152 30.78 -9.01 -6.26
N GLY A 153 31.23 -10.12 -6.83
CA GLY A 153 31.72 -11.25 -6.05
C GLY A 153 33.12 -10.90 -5.51
N ALA A 154 33.37 -11.14 -4.22
CA ALA A 154 34.59 -10.84 -3.47
C ALA A 154 34.73 -9.41 -2.87
N ALA A 155 34.14 -9.25 -1.69
CA ALA A 155 34.92 -8.79 -0.53
C ALA A 155 34.50 -9.66 0.66
N SER A 156 35.34 -10.66 0.98
CA SER A 156 35.43 -11.18 2.34
C SER A 156 35.96 -10.08 3.26
N ALA A 157 35.61 -10.19 4.55
CA ALA A 157 35.93 -9.32 5.68
C ALA A 157 34.98 -8.10 5.79
N GLU A 158 34.26 -7.85 6.88
CA GLU A 158 34.48 -8.23 8.28
C GLU A 158 33.15 -8.54 8.97
N HIS A 159 33.18 -9.59 9.80
CA HIS A 159 32.37 -9.67 11.01
C HIS A 159 33.02 -8.75 12.05
N PRO A 160 32.33 -7.74 12.58
CA PRO A 160 32.58 -7.29 13.94
C PRO A 160 31.48 -7.89 14.81
N SER A 161 31.75 -9.09 15.31
CA SER A 161 31.33 -9.44 16.67
C SER A 161 32.18 -8.60 17.64
N ASP A 162 31.51 -8.09 18.67
CA ASP A 162 31.94 -7.10 19.67
C ASP A 162 32.04 -5.63 19.21
N LEU A 163 31.12 -4.81 19.72
CA LEU A 163 31.44 -3.91 20.83
C LEU A 163 30.16 -3.32 21.45
N SER A 164 30.05 -3.59 22.74
CA SER A 164 29.30 -2.79 23.71
C SER A 164 29.87 -1.36 23.78
N VAL A 165 29.01 -0.46 24.26
CA VAL A 165 29.30 0.92 24.70
C VAL A 165 29.51 1.94 23.58
N LEU A 166 28.54 2.82 23.40
CA LEU A 166 28.70 4.26 23.67
C LEU A 166 27.33 4.93 23.74
N ALA A 167 26.97 5.34 24.96
CA ALA A 167 26.00 6.38 25.17
C ALA A 167 26.52 7.67 24.53
N VAL A 168 25.69 8.34 23.72
CA VAL A 168 25.85 9.76 23.39
C VAL A 168 24.50 10.43 23.57
N SER A 169 24.55 11.45 24.43
CA SER A 169 23.51 12.34 24.87
C SER A 169 22.60 12.87 23.77
N ALA A 170 21.31 12.91 24.09
CA ALA A 170 20.38 13.84 23.47
C ALA A 170 20.81 15.29 23.76
N PRO A 171 20.90 16.18 22.77
CA PRO A 171 20.98 17.60 23.04
C PRO A 171 19.57 18.14 23.31
N GLY A 172 19.42 18.67 24.52
CA GLY A 172 18.87 20.01 24.75
C GLY A 172 17.43 20.27 24.31
N ALA A 173 16.56 20.40 25.32
CA ALA A 173 15.36 21.19 25.22
C ALA A 173 15.68 22.58 24.64
N GLY A 174 15.16 22.87 23.46
CA GLY A 174 15.12 24.19 22.85
C GLY A 174 13.68 24.57 22.61
N THR A 175 13.13 25.39 23.51
CA THR A 175 11.89 26.15 23.30
C THR A 175 12.06 27.07 22.09
N ALA A 176 11.28 26.85 21.03
CA ALA A 176 11.18 27.79 19.92
C ALA A 176 9.77 27.80 19.31
N GLY A 177 9.04 28.87 19.62
CA GLY A 177 8.07 29.53 18.75
C GLY A 177 6.79 28.77 18.43
N GLU A 178 5.68 29.14 19.08
CA GLU A 178 4.36 29.01 18.47
C GLU A 178 4.34 29.72 17.10
N PRO A 179 4.02 29.05 15.99
CA PRO A 179 3.53 29.74 14.81
C PRO A 179 2.04 30.02 15.05
N SER A 180 1.72 31.27 15.35
CA SER A 180 0.36 31.79 15.21
C SER A 180 -0.01 31.79 13.73
N ALA A 181 -0.62 30.70 13.25
CA ALA A 181 -1.16 30.64 11.90
C ALA A 181 -2.58 30.07 11.95
N ARG A 182 -3.55 30.90 11.57
CA ARG A 182 -4.99 30.63 11.41
C ARG A 182 -5.30 29.59 10.30
N GLY A 183 -4.56 28.49 10.25
CA GLY A 183 -4.64 27.45 9.22
C GLY A 183 -4.85 26.05 9.81
N ARG A 184 -5.32 25.11 8.97
CA ARG A 184 -5.44 23.69 9.36
C ARG A 184 -4.04 23.09 9.58
N PRO A 185 -3.77 22.36 10.67
CA PRO A 185 -2.47 21.75 10.87
C PRO A 185 -2.23 20.63 9.85
N ALA A 186 -0.96 20.39 9.51
CA ALA A 186 -0.56 19.36 8.54
C ALA A 186 -1.14 17.98 8.87
N THR A 187 -1.26 17.64 10.16
CA THR A 187 -1.88 16.39 10.62
C THR A 187 -3.34 16.28 10.24
N ALA A 188 -4.13 17.35 10.37
CA ALA A 188 -5.54 17.34 9.98
C ALA A 188 -5.69 17.25 8.46
N THR A 189 -4.84 17.93 7.70
CA THR A 189 -4.81 17.83 6.24
C THR A 189 -4.48 16.41 5.80
N ALA A 190 -3.46 15.77 6.41
CA ALA A 190 -3.09 14.39 6.12
C ALA A 190 -4.24 13.41 6.43
N VAL A 191 -4.93 13.56 7.56
CA VAL A 191 -6.09 12.73 7.92
C VAL A 191 -7.23 12.89 6.91
N ILE A 192 -7.55 14.13 6.50
CA ILE A 192 -8.61 14.37 5.51
C ILE A 192 -8.26 13.68 4.18
N LEU A 193 -7.01 13.81 3.72
CA LEU A 193 -6.58 13.20 2.46
C LEU A 193 -6.58 11.67 2.56
N ALA A 194 -6.13 11.11 3.67
CA ALA A 194 -6.15 9.67 3.93
C ALA A 194 -7.58 9.11 3.93
N LEU A 195 -8.50 9.75 4.66
CA LEU A 195 -9.91 9.35 4.73
C LEU A 195 -10.61 9.50 3.36
N ALA A 196 -10.34 10.59 2.64
CA ALA A 196 -10.87 10.79 1.30
C ALA A 196 -10.37 9.72 0.33
N PHE A 197 -9.08 9.39 0.39
CA PHE A 197 -8.47 8.35 -0.42
C PHE A 197 -9.11 6.98 -0.14
N VAL A 198 -9.16 6.55 1.12
CA VAL A 198 -9.82 5.29 1.54
C VAL A 198 -11.28 5.28 1.11
N GLY A 199 -11.98 6.39 1.34
CA GLY A 199 -13.40 6.52 1.02
C GLY A 199 -13.69 6.33 -0.46
N VAL A 200 -12.96 7.04 -1.33
CA VAL A 200 -13.14 6.94 -2.79
C VAL A 200 -12.81 5.53 -3.30
N THR A 201 -11.69 4.95 -2.83
CA THR A 201 -11.27 3.63 -3.31
C THR A 201 -12.19 2.52 -2.82
N ALA A 202 -12.67 2.58 -1.57
CA ALA A 202 -13.61 1.61 -1.03
C ALA A 202 -15.02 1.74 -1.64
N VAL A 203 -15.50 2.96 -1.94
CA VAL A 203 -16.75 3.13 -2.71
C VAL A 203 -16.63 2.51 -4.10
N GLY A 204 -15.52 2.74 -4.78
CA GLY A 204 -15.24 2.14 -6.09
C GLY A 204 -15.20 0.61 -6.03
N GLY A 205 -14.43 0.05 -5.08
CA GLY A 205 -14.36 -1.40 -4.88
C GLY A 205 -15.68 -2.03 -4.41
N GLY A 206 -16.47 -1.32 -3.61
CA GLY A 206 -17.79 -1.79 -3.17
C GLY A 206 -18.80 -1.81 -4.32
N ALA A 207 -18.81 -0.77 -5.15
CA ALA A 207 -19.63 -0.72 -6.37
C ALA A 207 -19.25 -1.85 -7.34
N GLU A 208 -17.95 -2.14 -7.48
CA GLU A 208 -17.44 -3.25 -8.28
C GLU A 208 -18.08 -4.59 -7.88
N MET A 209 -18.04 -4.89 -6.60
CA MET A 209 -18.60 -6.09 -5.99
C MET A 209 -20.13 -6.18 -6.16
N LEU A 210 -20.82 -5.04 -6.11
CA LEU A 210 -22.26 -4.94 -6.30
C LEU A 210 -22.70 -5.18 -7.75
N PHE A 211 -22.00 -4.57 -8.72
CA PHE A 211 -22.32 -4.70 -10.14
C PHE A 211 -21.82 -6.01 -10.75
N ASN A 212 -20.77 -6.61 -10.18
CA ASN A 212 -20.24 -7.92 -10.58
C ASN A 212 -20.38 -8.94 -9.44
N PRO A 213 -21.61 -9.32 -9.06
CA PRO A 213 -21.87 -10.16 -7.89
C PRO A 213 -21.29 -11.57 -8.01
N ARG A 214 -21.11 -12.07 -9.24
CA ARG A 214 -20.46 -13.36 -9.54
C ARG A 214 -18.96 -13.22 -9.80
N GLY A 215 -18.39 -12.05 -9.52
CA GLY A 215 -16.99 -11.77 -9.76
C GLY A 215 -16.66 -11.41 -11.21
N ASN A 216 -15.37 -11.16 -11.44
CA ASN A 216 -14.75 -10.86 -12.73
C ASN A 216 -13.26 -11.29 -12.70
N SER A 217 -12.43 -10.79 -13.61
CA SER A 217 -11.01 -11.14 -13.66
C SER A 217 -10.21 -10.69 -12.42
N TYR A 218 -10.72 -9.74 -11.63
CA TYR A 218 -10.09 -9.18 -10.43
C TYR A 218 -10.77 -9.64 -9.13
N LEU A 219 -12.10 -9.71 -9.10
CA LEU A 219 -12.91 -10.27 -8.01
C LEU A 219 -13.26 -11.72 -8.36
N LYS A 220 -12.53 -12.72 -7.88
CA LYS A 220 -12.77 -14.09 -8.35
C LYS A 220 -13.94 -14.73 -7.60
N ALA A 221 -14.90 -15.30 -8.34
CA ALA A 221 -16.03 -16.03 -7.74
C ALA A 221 -15.57 -17.10 -6.75
N GLN A 222 -14.53 -17.86 -7.14
CA GLN A 222 -13.95 -18.96 -6.38
C GLN A 222 -13.41 -18.57 -4.98
N TRP A 223 -13.18 -17.28 -4.71
CA TRP A 223 -12.76 -16.84 -3.38
C TRP A 223 -13.88 -16.96 -2.34
N LEU A 224 -15.14 -17.01 -2.79
CA LEU A 224 -16.31 -17.15 -1.92
C LEU A 224 -16.64 -18.62 -1.60
N ASP A 225 -16.06 -19.59 -2.34
CA ASP A 225 -16.37 -21.02 -2.17
C ASP A 225 -16.07 -21.55 -0.76
N HIS A 226 -15.17 -20.89 -0.03
CA HIS A 226 -14.76 -21.27 1.32
C HIS A 226 -15.37 -20.38 2.42
N VAL A 227 -16.25 -19.42 2.06
CA VAL A 227 -16.83 -18.45 3.00
C VAL A 227 -18.27 -18.87 3.34
N PRO A 228 -18.53 -19.43 4.54
CA PRO A 228 -19.81 -20.07 4.86
C PRO A 228 -21.02 -19.13 4.95
N LEU A 229 -20.84 -17.82 4.81
CA LEU A 229 -21.87 -16.78 5.02
C LEU A 229 -22.10 -15.88 3.80
N VAL A 230 -21.34 -16.04 2.72
CA VAL A 230 -21.37 -15.12 1.58
C VAL A 230 -21.43 -15.93 0.28
N SER A 231 -22.58 -15.90 -0.38
CA SER A 231 -22.82 -16.60 -1.65
C SER A 231 -22.52 -15.77 -2.89
N ASP A 232 -22.43 -14.43 -2.75
CA ASP A 232 -22.08 -13.51 -3.81
C ASP A 232 -21.37 -12.25 -3.28
N TRP A 233 -20.77 -11.47 -4.17
CA TRP A 233 -20.01 -10.29 -3.78
C TRP A 233 -20.87 -9.12 -3.27
N ARG A 234 -22.21 -9.19 -3.29
CA ARG A 234 -23.04 -8.03 -2.95
C ARG A 234 -22.91 -7.61 -1.49
N VAL A 235 -22.89 -8.60 -0.58
CA VAL A 235 -22.75 -8.33 0.86
C VAL A 235 -21.38 -7.70 1.18
N PRO A 236 -20.24 -8.29 0.75
CA PRO A 236 -18.94 -7.62 0.81
C PRO A 236 -18.95 -6.22 0.19
N GLY A 237 -19.59 -6.07 -0.97
CA GLY A 237 -19.67 -4.79 -1.69
C GLY A 237 -20.42 -3.70 -0.93
N LEU A 238 -21.52 -4.03 -0.25
CA LEU A 238 -22.24 -3.11 0.62
C LEU A 238 -21.40 -2.72 1.84
N VAL A 239 -20.77 -3.70 2.50
CA VAL A 239 -19.92 -3.44 3.68
C VAL A 239 -18.74 -2.54 3.31
N LEU A 240 -18.05 -2.84 2.21
CA LEU A 240 -16.92 -2.06 1.74
C LEU A 240 -17.35 -0.67 1.26
N GLY A 241 -18.38 -0.60 0.41
CA GLY A 241 -18.82 0.66 -0.22
C GLY A 241 -19.52 1.61 0.74
N LEU A 242 -20.50 1.13 1.52
CA LEU A 242 -21.27 1.96 2.44
C LEU A 242 -20.57 2.10 3.79
N GLY A 243 -20.12 0.99 4.38
CA GLY A 243 -19.50 0.98 5.70
C GLY A 243 -18.16 1.70 5.70
N ILE A 244 -17.19 1.17 4.97
CA ILE A 244 -15.82 1.71 4.95
C ILE A 244 -15.73 2.93 4.04
N GLY A 245 -16.29 2.86 2.83
CA GLY A 245 -16.23 3.91 1.82
C GLY A 245 -16.94 5.19 2.22
N ALA A 246 -18.28 5.16 2.23
CA ALA A 246 -19.08 6.34 2.59
C ALA A 246 -18.80 6.81 4.03
N GLY A 247 -18.57 5.89 4.97
CA GLY A 247 -18.16 6.20 6.34
C GLY A 247 -16.87 7.01 6.41
N SER A 248 -15.84 6.65 5.64
CA SER A 248 -14.58 7.39 5.59
C SER A 248 -14.73 8.78 4.94
N LEU A 249 -15.57 8.91 3.90
CA LEU A 249 -15.87 10.20 3.29
C LEU A 249 -16.62 11.12 4.26
N LEU A 250 -17.57 10.56 5.03
CA LEU A 250 -18.28 11.30 6.06
C LEU A 250 -17.32 11.76 7.17
N ALA A 251 -16.40 10.90 7.60
CA ALA A 251 -15.36 11.26 8.55
C ALA A 251 -14.45 12.38 7.99
N ALA A 252 -14.03 12.29 6.72
CA ALA A 252 -13.21 13.32 6.06
C ALA A 252 -13.94 14.68 6.04
N TRP A 253 -15.22 14.67 5.67
CA TRP A 253 -16.08 15.84 5.71
C TRP A 253 -16.24 16.39 7.14
N GLY A 254 -16.42 15.51 8.13
CA GLY A 254 -16.50 15.88 9.54
C GLY A 254 -15.24 16.58 10.06
N VAL A 255 -14.06 16.06 9.73
CA VAL A 255 -12.76 16.67 10.10
C VAL A 255 -12.56 18.01 9.37
N ARG A 256 -13.00 18.13 8.11
CA ARG A 256 -12.84 19.33 7.29
C ARG A 256 -13.78 20.47 7.73
N CYS A 257 -15.05 20.16 7.91
CA CYS A 257 -16.13 21.13 8.09
C CYS A 257 -16.44 21.38 9.57
N ARG A 258 -16.11 20.44 10.46
CA ARG A 258 -16.38 20.49 11.91
C ARG A 258 -17.80 21.00 12.23
N PRO A 259 -18.86 20.38 11.64
CA PRO A 259 -20.23 20.86 11.78
C PRO A 259 -20.73 20.67 13.21
N ARG A 260 -21.16 21.76 13.85
CA ARG A 260 -21.87 21.71 15.14
C ARG A 260 -23.36 21.62 14.88
N ARG A 261 -23.91 20.40 14.76
CA ARG A 261 -25.37 20.20 14.73
C ARG A 261 -25.83 19.63 16.08
N PRO A 262 -26.85 20.22 16.74
CA PRO A 262 -27.29 19.80 18.08
C PRO A 262 -27.88 18.38 18.14
N GLY A 263 -28.16 17.75 16.99
CA GLY A 263 -28.59 16.33 16.89
C GLY A 263 -27.47 15.34 16.51
N ALA A 264 -26.23 15.79 16.30
CA ALA A 264 -25.14 14.94 15.84
C ALA A 264 -24.51 14.11 16.96
N THR A 265 -25.09 12.94 17.16
CA THR A 265 -24.45 11.67 17.52
C THR A 265 -24.07 11.44 18.99
N TRP A 266 -24.70 10.40 19.56
CA TRP A 266 -24.35 9.71 20.80
C TRP A 266 -22.84 9.50 21.04
N LEU A 267 -22.04 9.41 19.96
CA LEU A 267 -20.57 9.32 20.01
C LEU A 267 -19.91 10.52 20.70
N GLU A 268 -20.42 11.74 20.53
CA GLU A 268 -19.84 12.91 21.21
C GLU A 268 -20.11 12.86 22.71
N ARG A 269 -21.32 12.43 23.08
CA ARG A 269 -21.71 12.23 24.49
C ARG A 269 -20.92 11.10 25.15
N ALA A 270 -20.68 10.00 24.43
CA ALA A 270 -19.94 8.85 24.93
C ALA A 270 -18.43 9.12 25.05
N THR A 271 -17.84 9.89 24.13
CA THR A 271 -16.37 10.07 24.05
C THR A 271 -15.88 11.42 24.58
N GLY A 272 -16.78 12.39 24.82
CA GLY A 272 -16.42 13.76 25.17
C GLY A 272 -15.62 14.49 24.08
N ARG A 273 -15.66 13.99 22.84
CA ARG A 273 -14.87 14.47 21.70
C ARG A 273 -15.77 14.66 20.48
N HIS A 274 -15.34 15.53 19.56
CA HIS A 274 -16.06 15.74 18.30
C HIS A 274 -16.24 14.40 17.55
N TRP A 275 -17.42 14.14 17.00
CA TRP A 275 -17.79 12.83 16.43
C TRP A 275 -16.82 12.36 15.34
N SER A 276 -16.26 13.29 14.57
CA SER A 276 -15.31 12.97 13.50
C SER A 276 -14.00 12.38 14.02
N TRP A 277 -13.64 12.63 15.29
CA TRP A 277 -12.52 11.97 15.95
C TRP A 277 -12.78 10.46 16.06
N ALA A 278 -13.93 10.09 16.63
CA ALA A 278 -14.32 8.70 16.79
C ALA A 278 -14.54 8.03 15.43
N ALA A 279 -15.16 8.73 14.47
CA ALA A 279 -15.33 8.24 13.11
C ALA A 279 -13.99 7.98 12.40
N THR A 280 -12.96 8.81 12.61
CA THR A 280 -11.61 8.59 12.06
C THR A 280 -10.99 7.32 12.64
N GLY A 281 -11.08 7.12 13.96
CA GLY A 281 -10.58 5.92 14.62
C GLY A 281 -11.30 4.65 14.16
N LEU A 282 -12.64 4.71 14.10
CA LEU A 282 -13.48 3.61 13.63
C LEU A 282 -13.20 3.27 12.16
N ALA A 283 -12.98 4.26 11.29
CA ALA A 283 -12.61 4.03 9.89
C ALA A 283 -11.26 3.28 9.79
N GLY A 284 -10.26 3.66 10.59
CA GLY A 284 -8.98 2.95 10.64
C GLY A 284 -9.13 1.50 11.16
N ILE A 285 -9.91 1.29 12.22
CA ILE A 285 -10.17 -0.05 12.77
C ILE A 285 -10.93 -0.92 11.76
N ALA A 286 -11.98 -0.38 11.13
CA ALA A 286 -12.75 -1.09 10.12
C ALA A 286 -11.90 -1.46 8.91
N LEU A 287 -11.02 -0.56 8.46
CA LEU A 287 -10.09 -0.84 7.37
C LEU A 287 -9.08 -1.94 7.74
N LEU A 288 -8.50 -1.91 8.95
CA LEU A 288 -7.62 -3.00 9.41
C LEU A 288 -8.38 -4.33 9.51
N GLY A 289 -9.59 -4.33 10.08
CA GLY A 289 -10.43 -5.52 10.19
C GLY A 289 -10.78 -6.10 8.82
N TRP A 290 -11.10 -5.24 7.85
CA TRP A 290 -11.33 -5.64 6.47
C TRP A 290 -10.10 -6.30 5.84
N ILE A 291 -8.93 -5.68 5.95
CA ILE A 291 -7.68 -6.24 5.43
C ILE A 291 -7.37 -7.57 6.12
N ALA A 292 -7.53 -7.66 7.44
CA ALA A 292 -7.29 -8.91 8.17
C ALA A 292 -8.25 -10.03 7.72
N LEU A 293 -9.51 -9.69 7.46
CA LEU A 293 -10.51 -10.63 6.93
C LEU A 293 -10.15 -11.06 5.50
N GLU A 294 -9.82 -10.12 4.62
CA GLU A 294 -9.35 -10.39 3.26
C GLU A 294 -8.11 -11.29 3.31
N VAL A 295 -7.21 -11.01 4.24
CA VAL A 295 -5.98 -11.78 4.41
C VAL A 295 -6.26 -13.20 4.91
N ALA A 296 -7.23 -13.38 5.79
CA ALA A 296 -7.58 -14.70 6.31
C ALA A 296 -8.31 -15.56 5.27
N LEU A 297 -9.15 -14.95 4.44
CA LEU A 297 -10.06 -15.65 3.54
C LEU A 297 -9.54 -15.77 2.11
N ILE A 298 -8.73 -14.81 1.65
CA ILE A 298 -8.24 -14.76 0.28
C ILE A 298 -6.75 -15.12 0.25
N PRO A 299 -6.35 -16.15 -0.51
CA PRO A 299 -4.97 -16.62 -0.55
C PRO A 299 -4.03 -15.68 -1.34
N ASP A 300 -4.57 -14.79 -2.17
CA ASP A 300 -3.79 -13.82 -2.93
C ASP A 300 -3.34 -12.67 -2.01
N ARG A 301 -2.04 -12.34 -2.03
CA ARG A 301 -1.46 -11.23 -1.27
C ARG A 301 -1.10 -10.08 -2.19
N SER A 302 -1.50 -8.87 -1.84
CA SER A 302 -1.18 -7.66 -2.57
C SER A 302 -0.34 -6.68 -1.74
N VAL A 303 0.57 -5.96 -2.40
CA VAL A 303 1.29 -4.82 -1.79
C VAL A 303 0.32 -3.73 -1.32
N LEU A 304 -0.87 -3.66 -1.93
CA LEU A 304 -1.93 -2.72 -1.52
C LEU A 304 -2.43 -2.98 -0.10
N GLU A 305 -2.50 -4.24 0.34
CA GLU A 305 -2.91 -4.58 1.71
C GLU A 305 -1.96 -3.95 2.73
N VAL A 306 -0.65 -4.00 2.47
CA VAL A 306 0.38 -3.39 3.32
C VAL A 306 0.21 -1.88 3.36
N LEU A 307 0.00 -1.25 2.20
CA LEU A 307 -0.20 0.19 2.10
C LEU A 307 -1.45 0.64 2.86
N TYR A 308 -2.57 -0.06 2.67
CA TYR A 308 -3.81 0.25 3.36
C TYR A 308 -3.72 -0.04 4.86
N ALA A 309 -2.97 -1.05 5.30
CA ALA A 309 -2.75 -1.33 6.71
C ALA A 309 -1.91 -0.24 7.39
N VAL A 310 -0.85 0.25 6.72
CA VAL A 310 -0.08 1.40 7.19
C VAL A 310 -0.97 2.65 7.27
N LEU A 311 -1.81 2.87 6.26
CA LEU A 311 -2.75 3.99 6.25
C LEU A 311 -3.78 3.89 7.38
N ALA A 312 -4.30 2.70 7.63
CA ALA A 312 -5.25 2.44 8.71
C ALA A 312 -4.62 2.65 10.09
N ALA A 313 -3.40 2.17 10.31
CA ALA A 313 -2.64 2.44 11.52
C ALA A 313 -2.36 3.94 11.69
N ALA A 314 -2.02 4.65 10.62
CA ALA A 314 -1.82 6.10 10.65
C ALA A 314 -3.10 6.84 11.04
N LEU A 315 -4.27 6.44 10.53
CA LEU A 315 -5.57 7.00 10.94
C LEU A 315 -5.83 6.77 12.44
N ILE A 316 -5.59 5.57 12.96
CA ILE A 316 -5.76 5.25 14.38
C ILE A 316 -4.79 6.08 15.25
N LEU A 317 -3.51 6.11 14.90
CA LEU A 317 -2.49 6.86 15.65
C LEU A 317 -2.74 8.38 15.60
N SER A 318 -3.30 8.89 14.51
CA SER A 318 -3.66 10.30 14.39
C SER A 318 -4.66 10.74 15.46
N CYS A 319 -5.54 9.84 15.92
CA CYS A 319 -6.51 10.11 16.99
C CYS A 319 -5.83 10.38 18.35
N ALA A 320 -4.62 9.88 18.57
CA ALA A 320 -3.83 10.17 19.76
C ALA A 320 -2.98 11.45 19.60
N HIS A 321 -2.77 11.93 18.38
CA HIS A 321 -1.85 13.03 18.09
C HIS A 321 -2.33 14.38 18.67
N PRO A 322 -1.53 15.09 19.49
CA PRO A 322 -1.94 16.32 20.17
C PRO A 322 -2.48 17.41 19.22
N SER A 323 -1.80 17.65 18.10
CA SER A 323 -2.21 18.67 17.11
C SER A 323 -3.56 18.36 16.47
N PHE A 324 -3.87 17.09 16.22
CA PHE A 324 -5.15 16.69 15.66
C PHE A 324 -6.27 16.84 16.68
N ARG A 325 -6.02 16.46 17.94
CA ARG A 325 -6.95 16.65 19.06
C ARG A 325 -7.28 18.13 19.29
N ARG A 326 -6.26 19.00 19.33
CA ARG A 326 -6.44 20.46 19.47
C ARG A 326 -7.24 21.04 18.30
N TYR A 327 -6.97 20.60 17.08
CA TYR A 327 -7.70 21.05 15.89
C TYR A 327 -9.20 20.72 15.93
N LEU A 328 -9.57 19.50 16.34
CA LEU A 328 -10.98 19.12 16.46
C LEU A 328 -11.69 19.78 17.65
N ALA A 329 -10.95 20.15 18.70
CA ALA A 329 -11.49 20.89 19.84
C ALA A 329 -11.70 22.40 19.53
N ALA A 330 -10.88 22.97 18.65
CA ALA A 330 -10.96 24.38 18.28
C ALA A 330 -12.27 24.71 17.53
N ALA A 331 -12.77 25.93 17.71
CA ALA A 331 -13.95 26.41 16.98
C ALA A 331 -13.72 26.37 15.45
N PRO A 332 -14.76 26.11 14.64
CA PRO A 332 -14.68 26.22 13.19
C PRO A 332 -14.39 27.67 12.78
N PRO A 333 -13.67 27.92 11.67
CA PRO A 333 -13.48 29.27 11.15
C PRO A 333 -14.85 29.85 10.80
N THR A 334 -15.13 31.07 11.26
CA THR A 334 -16.32 31.81 10.85
C THR A 334 -16.27 32.05 9.33
N PRO A 335 -17.37 31.84 8.59
CA PRO A 335 -17.43 32.26 7.20
C PRO A 335 -17.17 33.77 7.16
N ARG A 336 -16.26 34.22 6.28
CA ARG A 336 -16.11 35.65 6.03
C ARG A 336 -17.41 36.16 5.39
N PRO A 337 -17.90 37.33 5.82
CA PRO A 337 -19.14 37.91 5.32
C PRO A 337 -19.12 38.12 3.80
#